data_AF-A0A3C0GG55-F1
#
_entry.id   AF-A0A3C0GG55-F1
#
_cell.length_a   1.000
_cell.length_b   1.000
_cell.length_c   1.000
_cell.angle_alpha   90.00
_cell.angle_beta   90.00
_cell.angle_gamma   90.00
#
_symmetry.space_group_name_H-M   'P 1'
#
loop_
_entity.id
_entity.type
_entity.pdbx_description
1 polymer ?
#
loop_
_entity_poly.entity_id
_entity_poly.type
_entity_poly.pdbx_seq_one_letter_code
_entity_poly.pdbx_strand_id
1 'polypeptide(L)'
;MRIAIAGYGYVGRAYAAILQNYHEVEIIDPKHYDRKISSDVDAVIICVPTPSGKDGACNMLHVSEVVKDCPDVPILIKSTISLEGWNYLEARHNKRVAVSPEFLRSDKALEDLRQQEYIMLGGKEVDFWTKLFKQIFASCPHIIEADPRELIAIKYFRNAFLATKVS
;
A
#
# COMPACT_ATOMS: atom_id res chain seq x y z
N MET A 1 -5.95 -7.63 16.02
CA MET A 1 -4.97 -8.05 15.00
C MET A 1 -3.69 -7.27 15.22
N ARG A 2 -2.55 -7.86 14.87
CA ARG A 2 -1.24 -7.22 14.81
C ARG A 2 -0.88 -6.99 13.35
N ILE A 3 -0.79 -5.72 12.94
CA ILE A 3 -0.61 -5.32 11.54
C ILE A 3 0.76 -4.66 11.38
N ALA A 4 1.58 -5.18 10.47
CA ALA A 4 2.85 -4.56 10.13
C ALA A 4 2.68 -3.49 9.04
N ILE A 5 3.36 -2.37 9.19
CA ILE A 5 3.48 -1.30 8.19
C ILE A 5 4.94 -1.19 7.80
N ALA A 6 5.25 -1.57 6.56
CA ALA A 6 6.58 -1.46 5.99
C ALA A 6 6.73 -0.14 5.24
N GLY A 7 7.59 0.75 5.73
CA GLY A 7 7.78 2.12 5.25
C GLY A 7 6.97 3.12 6.05
N TYR A 8 7.66 4.06 6.70
CA TYR A 8 7.09 5.07 7.61
C TYR A 8 7.16 6.49 7.04
N GLY A 9 6.98 6.60 5.72
CA GLY A 9 6.74 7.86 5.02
C GLY A 9 5.36 8.46 5.32
N TYR A 10 4.91 9.46 4.55
CA TYR A 10 3.62 10.13 4.80
C TYR A 10 2.42 9.17 4.69
N VAL A 11 2.44 8.22 3.74
CA VAL A 11 1.41 7.18 3.60
C VAL A 11 1.43 6.25 4.82
N GLY A 12 2.58 5.66 5.13
CA GLY A 12 2.72 4.74 6.26
C GLY A 12 2.33 5.35 7.59
N ARG A 13 2.71 6.61 7.85
CA ARG A 13 2.30 7.36 9.05
C ARG A 13 0.78 7.57 9.11
N ALA A 14 0.14 7.91 7.99
CA ALA A 14 -1.30 8.10 7.96
C ALA A 14 -2.05 6.80 8.30
N TYR A 15 -1.67 5.67 7.70
CA TYR A 15 -2.25 4.37 8.03
C TYR A 15 -1.97 3.94 9.46
N ALA A 16 -0.73 4.11 9.95
CA ALA A 16 -0.37 3.80 11.34
C ALA A 16 -1.25 4.57 12.33
N ALA A 17 -1.44 5.88 12.08
CA ALA A 17 -2.21 6.76 12.95
C ALA A 17 -3.70 6.37 13.05
N ILE A 18 -4.28 5.80 12.00
CA ILE A 18 -5.67 5.30 12.02
C ILE A 18 -5.74 3.90 12.63
N LEU A 19 -4.88 2.99 12.17
CA LEU A 19 -4.90 1.57 12.57
C LEU A 19 -4.62 1.36 14.05
N GLN A 20 -3.72 2.15 14.65
CA GLN A 20 -3.34 2.02 16.06
C GLN A 20 -4.51 2.25 17.04
N ASN A 21 -5.62 2.84 16.59
CA ASN A 21 -6.82 3.01 17.41
C ASN A 21 -7.64 1.71 17.55
N TYR A 22 -7.38 0.72 16.69
CA TYR A 22 -8.18 -0.51 16.58
C TYR A 22 -7.35 -1.79 16.67
N HIS A 23 -6.06 -1.71 16.33
CA HIS A 23 -5.16 -2.84 16.17
C HIS A 23 -3.77 -2.52 16.73
N GLU A 24 -3.02 -3.56 17.08
CA GLU A 24 -1.61 -3.41 17.38
C GLU A 24 -0.86 -3.16 16.06
N VAL A 25 -0.02 -2.12 16.02
CA VAL A 25 0.70 -1.72 14.81
C VAL A 25 2.20 -1.87 15.00
N GLU A 26 2.82 -2.69 14.16
CA GLU A 26 4.27 -2.82 14.07
C GLU A 26 4.79 -1.97 12.90
N ILE A 27 5.64 -0.98 13.20
CA ILE A 27 6.27 -0.16 12.16
C ILE A 27 7.65 -0.72 11.82
N ILE A 28 7.89 -0.91 10.52
CA ILE A 28 9.16 -1.39 9.95
C ILE A 28 9.69 -0.32 8.99
N ASP A 29 10.83 0.30 9.29
CA ASP A 29 11.46 1.29 8.40
C ASP A 29 12.95 1.39 8.72
N PRO A 30 13.88 1.07 7.80
CA PRO A 30 15.32 1.10 8.09
C PRO A 30 15.85 2.45 8.63
N LYS A 31 15.16 3.57 8.36
CA LYS A 31 15.55 4.90 8.87
C LYS A 31 15.11 5.16 10.31
N HIS A 32 14.07 4.47 10.79
CA HIS A 32 13.42 4.76 12.07
C HIS A 32 13.37 3.54 13.01
N TYR A 33 13.22 2.34 12.46
CA TYR A 33 13.05 1.04 13.11
C TYR A 33 13.65 -0.08 12.24
N ASP A 34 14.96 -0.31 12.36
CA ASP A 34 15.68 -1.37 11.64
C ASP A 34 15.45 -2.75 12.27
N ARG A 35 14.29 -3.33 11.99
CA ARG A 35 13.88 -4.67 12.44
C ARG A 35 13.19 -5.42 11.32
N LYS A 36 13.24 -6.75 11.35
CA LYS A 36 12.46 -7.60 10.44
C LYS A 36 10.98 -7.61 10.84
N ILE A 37 10.11 -7.91 9.89
CA ILE A 37 8.68 -8.14 10.15
C ILE A 37 8.55 -9.35 11.08
N SER A 38 7.80 -9.19 12.18
CA SER A 38 7.56 -10.29 13.11
C SER A 38 6.75 -11.41 12.46
N SER A 39 7.03 -12.67 12.82
CA SER A 39 6.40 -13.84 12.19
C SER A 39 4.93 -14.03 12.56
N ASP A 40 4.47 -13.42 13.64
CA ASP A 40 3.13 -13.52 14.24
C ASP A 40 2.20 -12.36 13.86
N VAL A 41 2.55 -11.57 12.84
CA VAL A 41 1.65 -10.52 12.32
C VAL A 41 0.51 -11.14 11.51
N ASP A 42 -0.68 -10.53 11.59
CA ASP A 42 -1.87 -10.99 10.89
C ASP A 42 -1.96 -10.45 9.45
N ALA A 43 -1.36 -9.29 9.19
CA ALA A 43 -1.36 -8.64 7.87
C ALA A 43 -0.19 -7.66 7.71
N VAL A 44 0.19 -7.37 6.46
CA VAL A 44 1.25 -6.40 6.15
C VAL A 44 0.76 -5.36 5.15
N ILE A 45 1.02 -4.07 5.43
CA ILE A 45 0.78 -2.96 4.50
C ILE A 45 2.13 -2.38 4.07
N ILE A 46 2.38 -2.36 2.75
CA ILE A 46 3.64 -1.92 2.16
C ILE A 46 3.49 -0.48 1.64
N CYS A 47 4.24 0.42 2.25
CA CYS A 47 4.30 1.87 2.04
C CYS A 47 5.74 2.36 1.82
N VAL A 48 6.64 1.49 1.34
CA VAL A 48 8.05 1.80 1.07
C VAL A 48 8.22 2.68 -0.16
N PRO A 49 9.30 3.50 -0.23
CA PRO A 49 9.55 4.35 -1.38
C PRO A 49 9.92 3.54 -2.63
N THR A 50 9.37 3.98 -3.77
CA THR A 50 9.60 3.43 -5.11
C THR A 50 10.09 4.54 -6.04
N PRO A 51 11.35 5.01 -5.87
CA PRO A 51 11.87 6.13 -6.64
C PRO A 51 11.96 5.78 -8.12
N SER A 52 11.83 6.78 -8.99
CA SER A 52 12.11 6.59 -10.42
C SER A 52 13.60 6.31 -10.63
N GLY A 53 13.89 5.31 -11.45
CA GLY A 53 15.22 5.00 -11.98
C GLY A 53 15.68 6.07 -12.97
N LYS A 54 16.93 5.94 -13.42
CA LYS A 54 17.55 6.89 -14.38
C LYS A 54 16.86 6.90 -15.75
N ASP A 55 16.20 5.81 -16.09
CA ASP A 55 15.37 5.60 -17.28
C ASP A 55 13.90 5.99 -17.07
N GLY A 56 13.55 6.51 -15.89
CA GLY A 56 12.18 6.83 -15.50
C GLY A 56 11.36 5.64 -15.02
N ALA A 57 11.88 4.41 -15.08
CA ALA A 57 11.18 3.22 -14.61
C ALA A 57 11.01 3.23 -13.08
N CYS A 58 9.94 2.61 -12.58
CA CYS A 58 9.72 2.54 -11.14
C CYS A 58 10.69 1.54 -10.49
N ASN A 59 11.55 1.99 -9.57
CA ASN A 59 12.40 1.07 -8.80
C ASN A 59 11.58 0.41 -7.69
N MET A 60 11.34 -0.90 -7.85
CA MET A 60 10.51 -1.70 -6.95
C MET A 60 11.29 -2.65 -6.04
N LEU A 61 12.62 -2.48 -5.93
CA LEU A 61 13.46 -3.36 -5.11
C LEU A 61 12.93 -3.48 -3.67
N HIS A 62 12.66 -2.35 -3.01
CA HIS A 62 12.16 -2.36 -1.63
C HIS A 62 10.80 -3.08 -1.49
N VAL A 63 9.91 -2.93 -2.48
CA VAL A 63 8.61 -3.63 -2.44
C VAL A 63 8.83 -5.13 -2.56
N SER A 64 9.67 -5.57 -3.50
CA SER A 64 9.97 -6.99 -3.71
C SER A 64 10.66 -7.62 -2.51
N GLU A 65 11.60 -6.92 -1.87
CA GLU A 65 12.29 -7.36 -0.66
C GLU A 65 11.30 -7.57 0.48
N VAL A 66 10.42 -6.60 0.72
CA VAL A 66 9.39 -6.72 1.75
C VAL A 66 8.44 -7.89 1.46
N VAL A 67 7.93 -8.01 0.22
CA VAL A 67 7.04 -9.13 -0.16
C VAL A 67 7.70 -10.50 0.05
N LYS A 68 9.00 -10.60 -0.26
CA LYS A 68 9.78 -11.83 -0.07
C LYS A 68 9.93 -12.18 1.42
N ASP A 69 10.21 -11.20 2.26
CA ASP A 69 10.49 -11.38 3.69
C ASP A 69 9.23 -11.45 4.55
N CYS A 70 8.07 -11.05 4.03
CA CYS A 70 6.78 -11.21 4.70
C CYS A 70 6.50 -12.69 5.04
N PRO A 71 5.85 -12.99 6.18
CA PRO A 71 5.26 -14.31 6.41
C PRO A 71 4.15 -14.62 5.38
N ASP A 72 3.55 -15.80 5.43
CA ASP A 72 2.41 -16.13 4.56
C ASP A 72 1.12 -15.44 5.06
N VAL A 73 1.16 -14.12 5.00
CA VAL A 73 0.23 -13.04 5.33
C VAL A 73 -0.72 -12.54 4.23
N PRO A 74 -1.93 -11.97 4.43
CA PRO A 74 -2.41 -10.95 3.50
C PRO A 74 -1.42 -9.78 3.43
N ILE A 75 -1.06 -9.37 2.21
CA ILE A 75 -0.15 -8.25 1.95
C ILE A 75 -0.88 -7.22 1.09
N LEU A 76 -0.88 -5.95 1.50
CA LEU A 76 -1.44 -4.85 0.73
C LEU A 76 -0.35 -3.88 0.29
N ILE A 77 -0.16 -3.74 -1.01
CA ILE A 77 0.76 -2.76 -1.59
C ILE A 77 0.02 -1.42 -1.76
N LYS A 78 0.46 -0.42 -0.99
CA LYS A 78 0.08 1.00 -1.16
C LYS A 78 1.11 1.79 -1.95
N SER A 79 2.37 1.35 -1.95
CA SER A 79 3.44 1.92 -2.77
C SER A 79 3.07 1.93 -4.25
N THR A 80 3.53 2.95 -4.98
CA THR A 80 3.36 2.99 -6.45
C THR A 80 4.20 1.90 -7.09
N ILE A 81 3.60 1.02 -7.88
CA ILE A 81 4.30 -0.06 -8.59
C ILE A 81 4.00 0.00 -10.08
N SER A 82 4.87 -0.58 -10.93
CA SER A 82 4.62 -0.70 -12.37
C SER A 82 3.88 -2.00 -12.72
N LEU A 83 3.36 -2.07 -13.95
CA LEU A 83 2.71 -3.29 -14.46
C LEU A 83 3.70 -4.45 -14.56
N GLU A 84 4.92 -4.18 -15.01
CA GLU A 84 6.01 -5.16 -15.10
C GLU A 84 6.37 -5.68 -13.72
N GLY A 85 6.47 -4.78 -12.74
CA GLY A 85 6.76 -5.17 -11.36
C GLY A 85 5.62 -5.96 -10.72
N TRP A 86 4.36 -5.65 -11.02
CA TRP A 86 3.24 -6.48 -10.60
C TRP A 86 3.33 -7.90 -11.20
N ASN A 87 3.56 -8.00 -12.51
CA ASN A 87 3.72 -9.29 -13.18
C ASN A 87 4.92 -10.08 -12.62
N TYR A 88 6.02 -9.40 -12.28
CA TYR A 88 7.17 -10.01 -11.62
C TYR A 88 6.80 -10.58 -10.24
N LEU A 89 6.06 -9.81 -9.43
CA LEU A 89 5.62 -10.25 -8.11
C LEU A 89 4.69 -11.46 -8.21
N GLU A 90 3.71 -11.45 -9.12
CA GLU A 90 2.81 -12.58 -9.34
C GLU A 90 3.57 -13.84 -9.79
N ALA A 91 4.50 -13.69 -10.73
CA ALA A 91 5.22 -14.83 -11.29
C ALA A 91 6.21 -15.48 -10.30
N ARG A 92 6.81 -14.67 -9.41
CA ARG A 92 7.92 -15.11 -8.56
C ARG A 92 7.51 -15.44 -7.13
N HIS A 93 6.39 -14.89 -6.66
CA HIS A 93 5.93 -15.06 -5.29
C HIS A 93 4.51 -15.63 -5.26
N ASN A 94 4.35 -16.84 -4.73
CA ASN A 94 3.04 -17.36 -4.38
C ASN A 94 2.56 -16.78 -3.04
N LYS A 95 2.45 -15.45 -2.97
CA LYS A 95 2.02 -14.71 -1.77
C LYS A 95 0.57 -14.22 -1.95
N ARG A 96 -0.06 -13.83 -0.83
CA ARG A 96 -1.44 -13.35 -0.78
C ARG A 96 -1.49 -11.82 -0.92
N VAL A 97 -1.06 -11.35 -2.10
CA VAL A 97 -0.83 -9.92 -2.37
C VAL A 97 -2.05 -9.27 -3.03
N ALA A 98 -2.42 -8.10 -2.53
CA ALA A 98 -3.32 -7.14 -3.17
C ALA A 98 -2.61 -5.80 -3.39
N VAL A 99 -3.19 -5.00 -4.28
CA VAL A 99 -2.80 -3.61 -4.53
C VAL A 99 -3.95 -2.68 -4.16
N SER A 100 -3.61 -1.53 -3.62
CA SER A 100 -4.55 -0.44 -3.39
C SER A 100 -3.85 0.88 -3.64
N PRO A 101 -4.03 1.49 -4.82
CA PRO A 101 -3.41 2.76 -5.14
C PRO A 101 -3.69 3.83 -4.09
N GLU A 102 -2.68 4.66 -3.81
CA GLU A 102 -2.80 5.74 -2.84
C GLU A 102 -2.66 7.12 -3.48
N PHE A 103 -3.46 8.08 -3.02
CA PHE A 103 -3.60 9.41 -3.62
C PHE A 103 -3.47 10.57 -2.62
N LEU A 104 -3.05 10.28 -1.40
CA LEU A 104 -2.81 11.27 -0.35
C LEU A 104 -1.78 12.31 -0.76
N ARG A 105 -2.01 13.56 -0.38
CA ARG A 105 -1.01 14.63 -0.43
C ARG A 105 -0.09 14.52 0.78
N SER A 106 1.20 14.78 0.59
CA SER A 106 2.21 14.56 1.63
C SER A 106 2.04 15.45 2.86
N ASP A 107 1.51 16.66 2.69
CA ASP A 107 1.24 17.66 3.72
C ASP A 107 -0.09 17.41 4.47
N LYS A 108 -1.04 16.72 3.84
CA LYS A 108 -2.39 16.47 4.37
C LYS A 108 -2.76 15.00 4.48
N ALA A 109 -1.76 14.12 4.53
CA ALA A 109 -1.99 12.69 4.33
C ALA A 109 -3.04 12.07 5.26
N LEU A 110 -3.01 12.43 6.55
CA LEU A 110 -3.96 11.91 7.53
C LEU A 110 -5.38 12.50 7.35
N GLU A 111 -5.50 13.76 6.94
CA GLU A 111 -6.78 14.41 6.65
C GLU A 111 -7.41 13.79 5.40
N ASP A 112 -6.63 13.70 4.32
CA ASP A 112 -7.04 13.08 3.05
C ASP A 112 -7.50 11.63 3.29
N LEU A 113 -6.76 10.86 4.10
CA LEU A 113 -7.08 9.47 4.38
C LEU A 113 -8.40 9.32 5.17
N ARG A 114 -8.68 10.23 6.11
CA ARG A 114 -9.94 10.23 6.87
C ARG A 114 -11.15 10.62 6.01
N GLN A 115 -10.95 11.50 5.04
CA GLN A 115 -12.00 12.01 4.16
C GLN A 115 -12.13 11.23 2.85
N GLN A 116 -11.34 10.17 2.68
CA GLN A 116 -11.34 9.40 1.45
C GLN A 116 -12.70 8.73 1.24
N GLU A 117 -13.31 9.03 0.09
CA GLU A 117 -14.63 8.50 -0.29
C GLU A 117 -14.55 7.10 -0.91
N TYR A 118 -13.43 6.80 -1.56
CA TYR A 118 -13.25 5.56 -2.33
C TYR A 118 -11.95 4.88 -1.95
N ILE A 119 -11.98 3.57 -1.68
CA ILE A 119 -10.79 2.73 -1.61
C ILE A 119 -10.86 1.71 -2.73
N MET A 120 -9.84 1.68 -3.57
CA MET A 120 -9.72 0.72 -4.65
C MET A 120 -8.89 -0.48 -4.18
N LEU A 121 -9.35 -1.70 -4.43
CA LEU A 121 -8.68 -2.94 -4.06
C LEU A 121 -8.66 -3.92 -5.23
N GLY A 122 -7.56 -4.63 -5.40
CA GLY A 122 -7.45 -5.68 -6.42
C GLY A 122 -6.40 -6.71 -6.04
N GLY A 123 -6.59 -7.95 -6.45
CA GLY A 123 -5.68 -9.06 -6.18
C GLY A 123 -6.24 -10.06 -5.18
N LYS A 124 -5.40 -10.60 -4.30
CA LYS A 124 -5.81 -11.61 -3.31
C LYS A 124 -6.26 -10.95 -2.00
N GLU A 125 -7.09 -11.64 -1.22
CA GLU A 125 -7.52 -11.17 0.12
C GLU A 125 -8.34 -9.86 0.11
N VAL A 126 -9.00 -9.53 -1.01
CA VAL A 126 -9.82 -8.30 -1.13
C VAL A 126 -10.91 -8.25 -0.05
N ASP A 127 -11.55 -9.38 0.26
CA ASP A 127 -12.56 -9.48 1.33
C ASP A 127 -12.00 -9.15 2.72
N PHE A 128 -10.78 -9.61 3.01
CA PHE A 128 -10.09 -9.32 4.26
C PHE A 128 -9.84 -7.81 4.38
N TRP A 129 -9.26 -7.20 3.34
CA TRP A 129 -8.97 -5.76 3.32
C TRP A 129 -10.24 -4.91 3.36
N THR A 130 -11.29 -5.34 2.68
CA THR A 130 -12.62 -4.71 2.71
C THR A 130 -13.18 -4.67 4.12
N LYS A 131 -13.15 -5.80 4.84
CA LYS A 131 -13.63 -5.89 6.23
C LYS A 131 -12.79 -5.02 7.16
N LEU A 132 -11.47 -5.06 7.03
CA LEU A 132 -10.55 -4.22 7.81
C LEU A 132 -10.87 -2.73 7.58
N PHE A 133 -10.96 -2.29 6.33
CA PHE A 133 -11.19 -0.87 6.04
C PHE A 133 -12.56 -0.38 6.48
N LYS A 134 -13.62 -1.19 6.34
CA LYS A 134 -14.95 -0.84 6.88
C LYS A 134 -14.98 -0.72 8.40
N GLN A 135 -14.09 -1.40 9.12
CA GLN A 135 -13.99 -1.30 10.58
C GLN A 135 -13.25 -0.04 11.04
N ILE A 136 -12.20 0.37 10.32
CA ILE A 136 -11.31 1.45 10.80
C ILE A 136 -11.69 2.84 10.27
N PHE A 137 -12.37 2.92 9.13
CA PHE A 137 -12.80 4.18 8.54
C PHE A 137 -14.22 4.54 8.96
N ALA A 138 -14.32 5.59 9.79
CA ALA A 138 -15.62 6.12 10.22
C ALA A 138 -16.50 6.62 9.05
N SER A 139 -15.88 7.08 7.96
CA SER A 139 -16.58 7.51 6.74
C SER A 139 -17.20 6.35 5.94
N CYS A 140 -16.83 5.09 6.25
CA CYS A 140 -17.25 3.90 5.50
C CYS A 140 -17.08 4.08 3.97
N PRO A 141 -15.83 4.21 3.48
CA PRO A 141 -15.58 4.49 2.08
C PRO A 141 -16.16 3.41 1.17
N HIS A 142 -16.60 3.82 -0.02
CA HIS A 142 -16.99 2.90 -1.06
C HIS A 142 -15.79 2.10 -1.53
N ILE A 143 -15.88 0.78 -1.40
CA ILE A 143 -14.84 -0.13 -1.89
C ILE A 143 -15.11 -0.43 -3.36
N ILE A 144 -14.14 -0.14 -4.21
CA ILE A 144 -14.15 -0.47 -5.64
C ILE A 144 -13.17 -1.62 -5.84
N GLU A 145 -13.68 -2.76 -6.28
CA GLU A 145 -12.85 -3.90 -6.67
C GLU A 145 -12.58 -3.87 -8.17
N ALA A 146 -11.33 -4.07 -8.57
CA ALA A 146 -10.90 -4.10 -9.98
C ALA A 146 -9.62 -4.94 -10.15
N ASP A 147 -9.23 -5.23 -11.39
CA ASP A 147 -7.98 -5.96 -11.65
C ASP A 147 -6.77 -5.12 -11.18
N PRO A 148 -5.75 -5.73 -10.54
CA PRO A 148 -4.54 -5.03 -10.13
C PRO A 148 -3.91 -4.17 -11.22
N ARG A 149 -3.92 -4.62 -12.48
CA ARG A 149 -3.36 -3.90 -13.63
C ARG A 149 -4.15 -2.63 -13.93
N GLU A 150 -5.47 -2.68 -13.82
CA GLU A 150 -6.33 -1.50 -13.98
C GLU A 150 -6.06 -0.48 -12.88
N LEU A 151 -5.94 -0.94 -11.63
CA LEU A 151 -5.65 -0.08 -10.49
C LEU A 151 -4.28 0.61 -10.59
N ILE A 152 -3.27 -0.13 -11.03
CA ILE A 152 -1.95 0.42 -11.32
C ILE A 152 -2.04 1.47 -12.44
N ALA A 153 -2.74 1.16 -13.53
CA ALA A 153 -2.93 2.10 -14.64
C ALA A 153 -3.65 3.39 -14.20
N ILE A 154 -4.70 3.29 -13.38
CA ILE A 154 -5.41 4.45 -12.80
C ILE A 154 -4.44 5.36 -12.04
N LYS A 155 -3.52 4.77 -11.25
CA LYS A 155 -2.51 5.55 -10.51
C LYS A 155 -1.62 6.37 -11.43
N TYR A 156 -1.09 5.76 -12.48
CA TYR A 156 -0.25 6.44 -13.45
C TYR A 156 -1.02 7.50 -14.24
N PHE A 157 -2.20 7.16 -14.73
CA PHE A 157 -3.03 8.07 -15.51
C PHE A 157 -3.39 9.33 -14.70
N ARG A 158 -3.81 9.17 -13.44
CA ARG A 158 -4.13 10.31 -12.57
C ARG A 158 -2.91 11.18 -12.30
N ASN A 159 -1.77 10.58 -12.00
CA ASN A 159 -0.54 11.34 -11.74
C ASN A 159 -0.08 12.09 -13.01
N ALA A 160 -0.12 11.47 -14.18
CA ALA A 160 0.23 12.10 -15.45
C ALA A 160 -0.73 13.25 -15.79
N PHE A 161 -2.04 13.04 -15.65
CA PHE A 161 -3.04 14.08 -15.87
C PHE A 161 -2.83 15.31 -14.97
N LEU A 162 -2.55 15.08 -13.67
CA LEU A 162 -2.26 16.17 -12.74
C LEU A 162 -0.98 16.93 -13.09
N ALA A 163 0.06 16.24 -13.56
CA ALA A 163 1.29 16.88 -14.04
C ALA A 163 1.01 17.75 -15.28
N THR A 164 0.25 17.24 -16.25
CA THR A 164 -0.14 18.00 -17.46
C THR A 164 -0.97 19.24 -17.14
N LYS A 165 -1.87 19.17 -16.15
CA LYS A 165 -2.73 20.31 -15.76
C LYS A 165 -1.95 21.49 -15.16
N VAL A 166 -0.79 21.23 -14.55
CA VAL A 166 0.05 22.24 -13.90
C VAL A 166 1.17 22.75 -14.82
N SER A 167 1.38 22.08 -15.97
CA SER A 167 2.41 22.41 -16.95
C SER A 167 2.02 23.54 -17.90
#